data_AF-A0A358M558-F1
#
_entry.id   AF-A0A358M558-F1
#
_cell.length_a   1.000
_cell.length_b   1.000
_cell.length_c   1.000
_cell.angle_alpha   90.00
_cell.angle_beta   90.00
_cell.angle_gamma   90.00
#
_symmetry.space_group_name_H-M   'P 1'
#
loop_
_entity.id
_entity.type
_entity.pdbx_description
1 polymer ?
#
loop_
_entity_poly.entity_id
_entity_poly.type
_entity_poly.pdbx_seq_one_letter_code
_entity_poly.pdbx_strand_id
1 'polypeptide(L)'
;TFQTMSYVIDVYRKEIPAEKNILNFAAYVTLFPQLIAGPIVQYKTIADELSVRRETTELFAEGVWRFSVGLGKKVLLANQIGALWTEISGDPGSLTAGKAWIGALAFT
;
A
#
# COMPACT_ATOMS: atom_id res chain seq x y z
N THR A 1 -0.34 -6.65 11.75
CA THR A 1 -0.91 -7.85 12.42
C THR A 1 -0.74 -9.13 11.60
N PHE A 2 -1.27 -9.23 10.37
CA PHE A 2 -1.11 -10.43 9.54
C PHE A 2 0.35 -10.83 9.30
N GLN A 3 1.23 -9.85 9.11
CA GLN A 3 2.66 -10.08 8.87
C GLN A 3 3.40 -10.67 10.07
N THR A 4 3.11 -10.16 11.27
CA THR A 4 3.68 -10.66 12.52
C THR A 4 3.20 -12.08 12.80
N MET A 5 1.92 -12.37 12.53
CA MET A 5 1.39 -13.73 12.65
C MET A 5 2.01 -14.69 11.63
N SER A 6 2.11 -14.28 10.36
CA SER A 6 2.78 -15.07 9.31
C SER A 6 4.20 -15.41 9.72
N TYR A 7 4.98 -14.43 10.19
CA TYR A 7 6.34 -14.65 10.65
C TYR A 7 6.44 -15.69 11.78
N VAL A 8 5.60 -15.60 12.81
CA VAL A 8 5.60 -16.56 13.92
C VAL A 8 5.21 -17.97 13.44
N ILE A 9 4.25 -18.08 12.52
CA ILE A 9 3.83 -19.35 11.93
C ILE A 9 4.96 -19.97 11.09
N ASP A 10 5.62 -19.17 10.26
CA ASP A 10 6.70 -19.63 9.37
C ASP A 10 7.92 -20.10 10.19
N VAL A 11 8.23 -19.40 11.30
CA VAL A 11 9.26 -19.82 12.27
C VAL A 11 8.85 -21.13 12.97
N TYR A 12 7.59 -21.25 13.42
CA TYR A 12 7.08 -22.46 14.06
C TYR A 12 7.14 -23.68 13.12
N ARG A 13 6.83 -23.48 11.83
CA ARG A 13 6.91 -24.51 10.78
C ARG A 13 8.34 -24.81 10.33
N LYS A 14 9.34 -24.09 10.86
CA LYS A 14 10.76 -24.18 10.45
C LYS A 14 11.00 -23.88 8.97
N GLU A 15 10.11 -23.10 8.35
CA GLU A 15 10.28 -22.64 6.96
C GLU A 15 11.32 -21.51 6.88
N ILE A 16 11.43 -20.72 7.94
CA ILE A 16 12.45 -19.68 8.11
C ILE A 16 13.11 -19.78 9.49
N PRO A 17 14.41 -19.42 9.62
CA PRO A 17 15.03 -19.28 10.92
C PRO A 17 14.48 -18.03 11.64
N ALA A 18 14.42 -18.09 12.98
CA ALA A 18 14.10 -16.92 13.78
C ALA A 18 15.18 -15.84 13.60
N GLU A 19 14.76 -14.63 13.24
CA GLU A 19 15.62 -13.46 13.16
C GLU A 19 16.16 -13.12 14.56
N LYS A 20 17.49 -13.00 14.66
CA LYS A 20 18.19 -12.73 15.91
C LYS A 20 18.50 -11.25 16.07
N ASN A 21 18.49 -10.48 14.96
CA ASN A 21 18.69 -9.05 14.97
C ASN A 21 17.36 -8.32 15.17
N ILE A 22 17.17 -7.74 16.36
CA ILE A 22 15.96 -6.99 16.70
C ILE A 22 15.72 -5.79 15.76
N LEU A 23 16.77 -5.20 15.18
CA LEU A 23 16.66 -4.08 14.27
C LEU A 23 16.07 -4.51 12.92
N ASN A 24 16.49 -5.65 12.38
CA ASN A 24 15.94 -6.20 11.14
C ASN A 24 14.47 -6.60 11.32
N PHE A 25 14.16 -7.21 12.46
CA PHE A 25 12.78 -7.54 12.81
C PHE A 25 11.92 -6.28 12.97
N ALA A 26 12.42 -5.25 13.68
CA ALA A 26 11.72 -3.99 13.84
C ALA A 26 11.51 -3.28 12.49
N ALA A 27 12.50 -3.29 11.60
CA ALA A 27 12.40 -2.72 10.25
C ALA A 27 11.34 -3.43 9.41
N TYR A 28 11.25 -4.76 9.48
CA TYR A 28 10.20 -5.54 8.83
C TYR A 28 8.80 -5.19 9.38
N VAL A 29 8.63 -5.16 10.71
CA VAL A 29 7.33 -4.89 11.35
C VAL A 29 6.87 -3.44 11.15
N THR A 30 7.79 -2.48 11.09
CA THR A 30 7.49 -1.05 11.00
C THR A 30 7.49 -0.50 9.57
N LEU A 31 7.62 -1.36 8.56
CA LEU A 31 7.65 -0.95 7.16
C LEU A 31 6.32 -0.28 6.75
N PHE A 32 6.32 1.05 6.77
CA PHE A 32 5.14 1.91 6.61
C PHE A 32 4.25 1.61 5.39
N PRO A 33 4.79 1.33 4.17
CA PRO A 33 3.96 0.99 3.02
C PRO A 33 2.99 -0.18 3.28
N GLN A 34 3.37 -1.12 4.15
CA GLN A 34 2.60 -2.32 4.45
C GLN A 34 1.63 -2.13 5.62
N LEU A 35 1.84 -1.10 6.45
CA LEU A 35 1.00 -0.83 7.62
C LEU A 35 -0.35 -0.21 7.29
N ILE A 36 -0.46 0.54 6.19
CA ILE A 36 -1.70 1.26 5.83
C ILE A 36 -2.52 0.48 4.79
N ALA A 37 -1.91 0.08 3.66
CA ALA A 37 -2.64 -0.57 2.56
C ALA A 37 -1.72 -1.29 1.54
N GLY A 38 -0.55 -1.78 1.97
CA GLY A 38 0.36 -2.51 1.10
C GLY A 38 -0.03 -3.99 0.95
N PRO A 39 0.45 -4.67 -0.11
CA PRO A 39 0.30 -6.12 -0.21
C PRO A 39 0.92 -6.81 1.00
N ILE A 40 0.33 -7.94 1.43
CA ILE A 40 0.86 -8.74 2.55
C ILE A 40 2.16 -9.39 2.09
N VAL A 41 3.29 -8.80 2.45
CA VAL A 41 4.62 -9.35 2.13
C VAL A 41 5.06 -10.32 3.23
N GLN A 42 5.65 -11.44 2.82
CA GLN A 42 6.17 -12.49 3.70
C GLN A 42 7.62 -12.18 4.10
N TYR A 43 8.01 -12.53 5.32
CA TYR A 43 9.37 -12.24 5.80
C TYR A 43 10.47 -12.83 4.89
N LYS A 44 10.27 -14.06 4.41
CA LYS A 44 11.24 -14.76 3.54
C LYS A 44 11.61 -14.01 2.26
N THR A 45 10.74 -13.15 1.74
CA THR A 45 11.01 -12.41 0.50
C THR A 45 11.80 -11.13 0.73
N ILE A 46 11.85 -10.63 1.98
CA ILE A 46 12.56 -9.39 2.33
C ILE A 46 13.80 -9.69 3.21
N ALA A 47 13.88 -10.86 3.85
CA ALA A 47 14.96 -11.21 4.77
C ALA A 47 16.37 -10.97 4.18
N ASP A 48 16.57 -11.41 2.93
CA ASP A 48 17.85 -11.22 2.24
C ASP A 48 18.11 -9.72 1.94
N GLU A 49 17.10 -8.96 1.52
CA GLU A 49 17.21 -7.53 1.24
C GLU A 49 17.44 -6.68 2.50
N LEU A 50 16.92 -7.12 3.65
CA LEU A 50 17.16 -6.51 4.97
C LEU A 50 18.59 -6.75 5.46
N SER A 51 19.16 -7.92 5.14
CA SER A 51 20.53 -8.29 5.55
C SER A 51 21.60 -7.70 4.62
N VAL A 52 21.35 -7.69 3.31
CA VAL A 52 22.26 -7.20 2.28
C VAL A 52 21.53 -6.20 1.41
N ARG A 53 21.64 -4.93 1.78
CA ARG A 53 21.02 -3.83 1.06
C ARG A 53 21.84 -3.45 -0.17
N ARG A 54 21.22 -3.45 -1.35
CA ARG A 54 21.79 -2.94 -2.60
C ARG A 54 20.93 -1.81 -3.11
N GLU A 55 21.51 -0.62 -3.19
CA GLU A 55 20.86 0.56 -3.75
C GLU A 55 21.69 1.05 -4.93
N THR A 56 21.05 1.27 -6.07
CA THR A 56 21.69 1.87 -7.24
C THR A 56 20.91 3.08 -7.70
N THR A 57 21.56 3.95 -8.47
CA THR A 57 20.93 5.13 -9.08
C THR A 57 19.74 4.75 -9.97
N GLU A 58 19.82 3.61 -10.63
CA GLU A 58 18.77 3.09 -11.51
C GLU A 58 17.55 2.66 -10.70
N LEU A 59 17.75 1.91 -9.61
CA LEU A 59 16.68 1.51 -8.69
C LEU A 59 16.00 2.72 -8.04
N PHE A 60 16.78 3.72 -7.66
CA PHE A 60 16.25 4.96 -7.12
C PHE A 60 15.40 5.72 -8.16
N ALA A 61 15.90 5.87 -9.39
CA ALA A 61 15.16 6.53 -10.47
C ALA A 61 13.85 5.80 -10.79
N GLU A 62 13.87 4.46 -10.81
CA GLU A 62 12.65 3.66 -10.99
C GLU A 62 11.66 3.87 -9.84
N GLY A 63 12.13 3.93 -8.60
CA GLY A 63 11.33 4.25 -7.43
C GLY A 63 10.66 5.62 -7.53
N VAL A 64 11.41 6.65 -7.93
CA VAL A 64 10.89 8.01 -8.13
C VAL A 64 9.83 8.01 -9.24
N TRP A 65 10.08 7.34 -10.36
CA TRP A 65 9.10 7.25 -11.45
C TRP A 65 7.79 6.60 -10.99
N ARG A 66 7.87 5.44 -10.32
CA ARG A 66 6.70 4.73 -9.78
C ARG A 66 5.94 5.60 -8.78
N PHE A 67 6.65 6.32 -7.92
CA PHE A 67 6.06 7.26 -6.97
C PHE A 67 5.35 8.42 -7.68
N SER A 68 5.99 9.08 -8.65
CA SER A 68 5.41 10.20 -9.39
C SER A 68 4.15 9.80 -10.15
N VAL A 69 4.14 8.64 -10.81
CA VAL A 69 2.95 8.11 -11.49
C VAL A 69 1.82 7.81 -10.49
N GLY A 70 2.15 7.19 -9.35
CA GLY A 70 1.18 6.92 -8.28
C GLY A 70 0.57 8.21 -7.70
N LEU A 71 1.42 9.21 -7.45
CA LEU A 71 1.02 10.52 -6.96
C LEU A 71 0.11 11.23 -7.97
N GLY A 72 0.47 11.21 -9.26
CA GLY A 72 -0.36 11.76 -10.34
C GLY A 72 -1.75 11.12 -10.37
N LYS A 73 -1.83 9.77 -10.32
CA LYS A 73 -3.11 9.05 -10.26
C LYS A 73 -3.93 9.44 -9.02
N LYS A 74 -3.29 9.60 -7.86
CA LYS A 74 -3.99 9.97 -6.61
C LYS A 74 -4.54 11.40 -6.68
N VAL A 75 -3.70 12.35 -7.04
CA VAL A 75 -4.04 13.78 -6.96
C VAL A 75 -4.93 14.22 -8.12
N LEU A 76 -4.63 13.79 -9.35
CA LEU A 76 -5.33 14.26 -10.54
C LEU A 76 -6.63 13.51 -10.80
N LEU A 77 -6.68 12.21 -10.52
CA LEU A 77 -7.85 11.39 -10.80
C LEU A 77 -8.63 11.08 -9.52
N ALA A 78 -8.03 10.35 -8.58
CA ALA A 78 -8.77 9.82 -7.44
C ALA A 78 -9.37 10.92 -6.55
N ASN A 79 -8.63 12.01 -6.28
CA ASN A 79 -9.14 13.12 -5.48
C ASN A 79 -10.28 13.87 -6.18
N GLN A 80 -10.22 14.04 -7.51
CA GLN A 80 -11.28 14.72 -8.26
C GLN A 80 -12.54 13.87 -8.35
N ILE A 81 -12.40 12.58 -8.60
CA ILE A 81 -13.51 11.63 -8.59
C ILE A 81 -14.16 11.57 -7.19
N GLY A 82 -13.36 11.53 -6.12
CA GLY A 82 -13.87 11.58 -4.76
C GLY A 82 -14.58 12.89 -4.40
N ALA A 83 -14.08 14.02 -4.91
CA ALA A 83 -14.75 15.32 -4.74
C ALA A 83 -16.11 15.34 -5.46
N LEU A 84 -16.19 14.81 -6.69
CA LEU A 84 -17.43 14.67 -7.45
C LEU A 84 -18.47 13.81 -6.70
N TRP A 85 -18.05 12.68 -6.12
CA TRP A 85 -18.93 11.88 -5.26
C TRP A 85 -19.43 12.67 -4.04
N THR A 86 -18.54 13.43 -3.40
CA THR A 86 -18.88 14.23 -2.21
C THR A 86 -19.93 15.31 -2.56
N GLU A 87 -19.81 15.95 -3.71
CA GLU A 87 -20.78 16.93 -4.21
C GLU A 87 -22.15 16.29 -4.50
N ILE A 88 -22.18 15.17 -5.22
CA ILE A 88 -23.44 14.51 -5.61
C ILE A 88 -24.16 13.91 -4.39
N SER A 89 -23.42 13.34 -3.44
CA SER A 89 -23.98 12.76 -2.22
C SER A 89 -24.48 13.79 -1.21
N GLY A 90 -23.96 15.03 -1.26
CA GLY A 90 -24.33 16.12 -0.36
C GLY A 90 -25.66 16.81 -0.67
N ASP A 91 -26.19 16.68 -1.89
CA ASP A 91 -27.50 17.23 -2.28
C ASP A 91 -28.40 16.18 -2.97
N PRO A 92 -29.04 15.28 -2.19
CA PRO A 92 -29.96 14.28 -2.73
C PRO A 92 -31.24 14.88 -3.35
N GLY A 93 -31.55 16.15 -3.06
CA GLY A 93 -32.80 16.80 -3.51
C GLY A 93 -32.77 17.20 -5.00
N SER A 94 -31.58 17.42 -5.56
CA SER A 94 -31.39 17.77 -6.99
C SER A 94 -30.91 16.59 -7.84
N LEU A 95 -31.07 15.36 -7.34
CA LEU A 95 -30.57 14.14 -7.96
C LEU A 95 -31.41 13.76 -9.18
N THR A 96 -30.85 13.94 -10.37
CA THR A 96 -31.42 13.41 -11.62
C THR A 96 -30.86 12.02 -11.90
N ALA A 97 -31.54 11.23 -12.73
CA ALA A 97 -31.07 9.90 -13.14
C ALA A 97 -29.63 9.94 -13.70
N GLY A 98 -29.27 10.97 -14.47
CA GLY A 98 -27.91 11.15 -14.98
C GLY A 98 -26.86 11.41 -13.89
N LYS A 99 -27.16 12.29 -12.92
CA LYS A 99 -26.27 12.54 -11.77
C LYS A 99 -26.10 11.28 -10.91
N ALA A 100 -27.15 10.48 -10.74
CA ALA A 100 -27.09 9.24 -9.98
C ALA A 100 -26.12 8.22 -10.60
N TRP A 101 -26.13 8.05 -11.93
CA TRP A 101 -25.18 7.17 -12.62
C TRP A 101 -23.73 7.66 -12.50
N ILE A 102 -23.51 8.98 -12.63
CA ILE A 102 -22.19 9.58 -12.47
C ILE A 102 -21.69 9.42 -11.03
N GLY A 103 -22.56 9.63 -10.04
CA GLY A 103 -22.25 9.42 -8.61
C GLY A 103 -21.89 7.97 -8.31
N ALA A 104 -22.63 7.00 -8.87
CA ALA A 104 -22.32 5.58 -8.69
C ALA A 104 -20.95 5.20 -9.27
N LEU A 105 -20.60 5.72 -10.45
CA LEU A 105 -19.26 5.54 -11.03
C LEU A 105 -18.18 6.22 -10.20
N ALA A 106 -18.45 7.38 -9.61
CA ALA A 106 -17.49 8.12 -8.80
C ALA A 106 -17.26 7.54 -7.40
N PHE A 107 -18.21 6.76 -6.88
CA PHE A 107 -18.05 6.03 -5.62
C PHE A 107 -17.12 4.81 -5.75
N THR A 108 -17.00 4.27 -6.97
CA THR A 108 -16.23 3.04 -7.24
C THR A 108 -14.74 3.33 -7.34
#